data_AF-A0A7Y9K3J1-F1
#
_entry.id   AF-A0A7Y9K3J1-F1
#
_cell.length_a   1.000
_cell.length_b   1.000
_cell.length_c   1.000
_cell.angle_alpha   90.00
_cell.angle_beta   90.00
_cell.angle_gamma   90.00
#
_symmetry.space_group_name_H-M   'P 1'
#
loop_
_entity.id
_entity.type
_entity.pdbx_description
1 polymer ?
#
loop_
_entity_poly.entity_id
_entity_poly.type
_entity_poly.pdbx_seq_one_letter_code
_entity_poly.pdbx_strand_id
1 'polypeptide(L)'
;MTDQAHHDAEEVLMAFAVEPEHDRGTLERYLRLHPELAEDLIDLSMELRLQRTTADISAPVDEAWVEASLADFHAAAPARMAAQVADPFATLSSGELVTLRRSLDVPSGVIQGFRSRSVDFASVPVGFLADLARGLRTGVDELSAFLAGPPRLTPGLSYKSDDAPGADGNKVTFKALLEQCRVPEDRRKQLLNPRD
;
A
#
# COMPACT_ATOMS: atom_id res chain seq x y z
N MET A 1 -5.29 35.49 -14.06
CA MET A 1 -6.69 35.02 -14.18
C MET A 1 -6.85 33.51 -13.92
N THR A 2 -5.79 32.75 -13.66
CA THR A 2 -5.86 31.32 -13.28
C THR A 2 -5.93 31.06 -11.78
N ASP A 3 -5.49 32.01 -10.95
CA ASP A 3 -5.43 31.88 -9.49
C ASP A 3 -6.82 31.87 -8.84
N GLN A 4 -7.74 32.67 -9.36
CA GLN A 4 -9.09 32.83 -8.80
C GLN A 4 -9.99 31.62 -9.08
N ALA A 5 -9.87 31.00 -10.25
CA ALA A 5 -10.62 29.80 -10.59
C ALA A 5 -10.20 28.57 -9.74
N HIS A 6 -8.94 28.55 -9.29
CA HIS A 6 -8.45 27.52 -8.38
C HIS A 6 -8.98 27.73 -6.96
N HIS A 7 -8.97 28.99 -6.49
CA HIS A 7 -9.54 29.35 -5.20
C HIS A 7 -11.04 29.05 -5.10
N ASP A 8 -11.80 29.38 -6.15
CA ASP A 8 -13.24 29.11 -6.21
C ASP A 8 -13.53 27.59 -6.19
N ALA A 9 -12.64 26.77 -6.78
CA ALA A 9 -12.77 25.32 -6.77
C ALA A 9 -12.51 24.69 -5.39
N GLU A 10 -11.46 25.14 -4.71
CA GLU A 10 -11.13 24.68 -3.36
C GLU A 10 -12.21 25.06 -2.36
N GLU A 11 -12.80 26.26 -2.47
CA GLU A 11 -13.88 26.71 -1.59
C GLU A 11 -15.14 25.82 -1.75
N VAL A 12 -15.48 25.44 -2.98
CA VAL A 12 -16.62 24.54 -3.27
C VAL A 12 -16.39 23.13 -2.72
N LEU A 13 -15.18 22.58 -2.88
CA LEU A 13 -14.84 21.26 -2.35
C LEU A 13 -14.85 21.25 -0.81
N MET A 14 -14.32 22.31 -0.18
CA MET A 14 -14.40 22.48 1.28
C MET A 14 -15.84 22.62 1.76
N ALA A 15 -16.67 23.39 1.04
CA ALA A 15 -18.10 23.55 1.37
C ALA A 15 -18.84 22.20 1.32
N PHE A 16 -18.57 21.37 0.31
CA PHE A 16 -19.12 20.01 0.23
C PHE A 16 -18.63 19.11 1.39
N ALA A 17 -17.35 19.20 1.78
CA ALA A 17 -16.78 18.38 2.85
C ALA A 17 -17.42 18.63 4.23
N VAL A 18 -17.86 19.87 4.50
CA VAL A 18 -18.49 20.25 5.79
C VAL A 18 -20.00 20.05 5.84
N GLU A 19 -20.65 19.62 4.74
CA GLU A 19 -22.07 19.28 4.74
C GLU A 19 -22.38 18.18 5.77
N PRO A 20 -23.52 18.24 6.47
CA PRO A 20 -23.88 17.25 7.48
C PRO A 20 -24.15 15.86 6.89
N GLU A 21 -24.66 15.81 5.66
CA GLU A 21 -25.00 14.58 4.94
C GLU A 21 -24.33 14.55 3.56
N HIS A 22 -23.51 13.53 3.31
CA HIS A 22 -22.84 13.30 2.02
C HIS A 22 -23.58 12.24 1.19
N ASP A 23 -24.91 12.35 1.18
CA ASP A 23 -25.79 11.43 0.49
C ASP A 23 -25.82 11.71 -1.02
N ARG A 24 -26.59 10.90 -1.75
CA ARG A 24 -26.71 11.07 -3.20
C ARG A 24 -27.34 12.41 -3.58
N GLY A 25 -28.32 12.88 -2.79
CA GLY A 25 -29.00 14.15 -3.07
C GLY A 25 -28.07 15.36 -2.96
N THR A 26 -27.19 15.35 -1.96
CA THR A 26 -26.21 16.42 -1.74
C THR A 26 -25.16 16.45 -2.86
N LEU A 27 -24.62 15.29 -3.26
CA LEU A 27 -23.69 15.21 -4.40
C LEU A 27 -24.34 15.69 -5.70
N GLU A 28 -25.56 15.25 -6.03
CA GLU A 28 -26.27 15.66 -7.24
C GLU A 28 -26.59 17.18 -7.27
N ARG A 29 -26.66 17.84 -6.12
CA ARG A 29 -26.79 19.31 -6.04
C ARG A 29 -25.49 20.00 -6.44
N TYR A 30 -24.36 19.58 -5.88
CA TYR A 30 -23.05 20.17 -6.19
C TYR A 30 -22.62 19.90 -7.63
N LEU A 31 -22.87 18.70 -8.16
CA LEU A 31 -22.60 18.36 -9.57
C LEU A 31 -23.39 19.21 -10.58
N ARG A 32 -24.59 19.68 -10.19
CA ARG A 32 -25.40 20.56 -11.05
C ARG A 32 -24.93 22.01 -11.00
N LEU A 33 -24.40 22.45 -9.87
CA LEU A 33 -23.92 23.83 -9.67
C LEU A 33 -22.49 24.02 -10.19
N HIS A 34 -21.67 22.97 -10.11
CA HIS A 34 -20.25 22.97 -10.47
C HIS A 34 -19.90 21.76 -11.34
N PRO A 35 -20.42 21.67 -12.58
CA PRO A 35 -20.11 20.57 -13.48
C PRO A 35 -18.61 20.46 -13.82
N GLU A 36 -17.87 21.57 -13.71
CA GLU A 36 -16.42 21.63 -13.91
C GLU A 36 -15.62 20.89 -12.82
N LEU A 37 -16.21 20.66 -11.63
CA LEU A 37 -15.59 19.94 -10.51
C LEU A 37 -16.16 18.54 -10.33
N ALA A 38 -16.80 17.98 -11.36
CA ALA A 38 -17.56 16.75 -11.22
C ALA A 38 -16.70 15.56 -10.77
N GLU A 39 -15.48 15.43 -11.29
CA GLU A 39 -14.53 14.38 -10.93
C GLU A 39 -14.10 14.53 -9.46
N ASP A 40 -13.64 15.73 -9.07
CA ASP A 40 -13.17 16.02 -7.71
C ASP A 40 -14.27 15.86 -6.66
N LEU A 41 -15.52 16.25 -6.96
CA LEU A 41 -16.67 16.07 -6.06
C LEU A 41 -17.07 14.60 -5.88
N ILE A 42 -16.96 13.79 -6.94
CA ILE A 42 -17.23 12.36 -6.87
C ILE A 42 -16.17 11.66 -6.02
N ASP A 43 -14.89 11.97 -6.25
CA ASP A 43 -13.78 11.40 -5.51
C ASP A 43 -13.87 11.75 -4.02
N LEU A 44 -14.09 13.03 -3.69
CA LEU A 44 -14.28 13.49 -2.31
C LEU A 44 -15.50 12.83 -1.65
N SER A 45 -16.61 12.65 -2.38
CA SER A 45 -17.78 11.93 -1.88
C SER A 45 -17.49 10.46 -1.56
N MET A 46 -16.60 9.80 -2.31
CA MET A 46 -16.22 8.41 -2.05
C MET A 46 -15.31 8.31 -0.84
N GLU A 47 -14.35 9.24 -0.69
CA GLU A 47 -13.46 9.31 0.46
C GLU A 47 -14.22 9.53 1.77
N LEU A 48 -15.16 10.48 1.80
CA LEU A 48 -15.96 10.78 3.00
C LEU A 48 -16.87 9.61 3.41
N ARG A 49 -17.40 8.86 2.42
CA ARG A 49 -18.18 7.65 2.71
C ARG A 49 -17.31 6.57 3.34
N LEU A 50 -16.11 6.35 2.81
CA LEU A 50 -15.16 5.36 3.35
C LEU A 50 -14.71 5.69 4.78
N GLN A 51 -14.48 6.97 5.08
CA GLN A 51 -14.17 7.44 6.43
C GLN A 51 -15.33 7.18 7.40
N ARG A 52 -16.58 7.35 6.97
CA ARG A 52 -17.76 7.09 7.81
C ARG A 52 -17.93 5.59 8.10
N THR A 53 -17.74 4.72 7.11
CA THR A 53 -17.82 3.26 7.31
C THR A 53 -16.73 2.72 8.23
N THR A 54 -15.57 3.39 8.28
CA THR A 54 -14.47 3.00 9.18
C THR A 54 -14.64 3.59 10.58
N ALA A 55 -15.28 4.76 10.71
CA ALA A 55 -15.60 5.38 12.00
C ALA A 55 -16.70 4.62 12.78
N ASP A 56 -17.67 4.02 12.09
CA ASP A 56 -18.76 3.24 12.72
C ASP A 56 -18.31 1.87 13.28
N ILE A 57 -17.04 1.49 13.06
CA ILE A 57 -16.40 0.31 13.67
C ILE A 57 -15.81 0.65 15.06
N SER A 58 -15.94 1.90 15.53
CA SER A 58 -15.50 2.28 16.87
C SER A 58 -16.58 2.00 17.92
N ALA A 59 -16.73 0.73 18.31
CA ALA A 59 -17.37 0.38 19.58
C ALA A 59 -16.63 1.09 20.75
N PRO A 60 -17.29 1.42 21.87
CA PRO A 60 -16.62 1.98 23.03
C PRO A 60 -15.74 0.89 23.64
N VAL A 61 -14.46 0.88 23.28
CA VAL A 61 -13.52 -0.09 23.82
C VAL A 61 -13.09 0.43 25.17
N ASP A 62 -13.45 -0.29 26.24
CA ASP A 62 -12.91 -0.06 27.58
C ASP A 62 -11.39 0.04 27.46
N GLU A 63 -10.81 1.22 27.71
CA GLU A 63 -9.37 1.46 27.57
C GLU A 63 -8.55 0.46 28.40
N ALA A 64 -9.11 0.00 29.52
CA ALA A 64 -8.52 -1.05 30.35
C ALA A 64 -8.53 -2.43 29.68
N TRP A 65 -9.56 -2.76 28.89
CA TRP A 65 -9.61 -3.99 28.10
C TRP A 65 -8.71 -3.90 26.86
N VAL A 66 -8.55 -2.71 26.26
CA VAL A 66 -7.56 -2.46 25.20
C VAL A 66 -6.16 -2.68 25.75
N GLU A 67 -5.81 -2.04 26.87
CA GLU A 67 -4.46 -2.13 27.44
C GLU A 67 -4.16 -3.55 27.92
N ALA A 68 -5.12 -4.24 28.56
CA ALA A 68 -4.96 -5.63 28.95
C ALA A 68 -4.84 -6.56 27.74
N SER A 69 -5.67 -6.38 26.70
CA SER A 69 -5.58 -7.16 25.48
C SER A 69 -4.33 -6.84 24.68
N LEU A 70 -3.83 -5.61 24.72
CA LEU A 70 -2.57 -5.18 24.10
C LEU A 70 -1.37 -5.73 24.86
N ALA A 71 -1.42 -5.74 26.18
CA ALA A 71 -0.40 -6.35 27.05
C ALA A 71 -0.37 -7.87 26.89
N ASP A 72 -1.52 -8.53 26.86
CA ASP A 72 -1.64 -9.97 26.60
C ASP A 72 -1.21 -10.31 25.17
N PHE A 73 -1.53 -9.45 24.21
CA PHE A 73 -1.06 -9.57 22.83
C PHE A 73 0.46 -9.35 22.70
N HIS A 74 1.04 -8.44 23.48
CA HIS A 74 2.48 -8.23 23.57
C HIS A 74 3.16 -9.40 24.29
N ALA A 75 2.54 -9.97 25.33
CA ALA A 75 3.06 -11.09 26.10
C ALA A 75 2.93 -12.43 25.36
N ALA A 76 1.88 -12.60 24.55
CA ALA A 76 1.63 -13.80 23.73
C ALA A 76 2.35 -13.76 22.36
N ALA A 77 3.18 -12.75 22.10
CA ALA A 77 3.91 -12.62 20.85
C ALA A 77 5.41 -12.95 20.98
N PRO A 78 5.81 -14.24 21.07
CA PRO A 78 7.20 -14.62 20.85
C PRO A 78 7.62 -14.48 19.36
N ALA A 79 6.77 -13.92 18.49
CA ALA A 79 7.02 -13.77 17.04
C ALA A 79 7.05 -12.32 16.53
N ARG A 80 6.83 -11.29 17.36
CA ARG A 80 6.85 -9.86 16.92
C ARG A 80 8.09 -9.06 17.32
N MET A 81 9.08 -9.69 17.95
CA MET A 81 10.41 -9.10 18.12
C MET A 81 11.35 -9.35 16.92
N ALA A 82 10.82 -9.63 15.73
CA ALA A 82 11.57 -9.31 14.52
C ALA A 82 11.74 -7.79 14.55
N ALA A 83 12.99 -7.35 14.73
CA ALA A 83 13.42 -5.98 14.96
C ALA A 83 12.57 -4.96 14.19
N GLN A 84 12.41 -3.76 14.76
CA GLN A 84 11.85 -2.58 14.10
C GLN A 84 12.73 -2.18 12.89
N VAL A 85 12.82 -3.05 11.88
CA VAL A 85 13.48 -2.76 10.62
C VAL A 85 12.60 -1.71 9.97
N ALA A 86 13.15 -0.50 9.88
CA ALA A 86 12.53 0.63 9.24
C ALA A 86 12.01 0.20 7.86
N ASP A 87 10.84 0.70 7.48
CA ASP A 87 10.29 0.42 6.17
C ASP A 87 11.05 1.24 5.11
N PRO A 88 11.87 0.63 4.25
CA PRO A 88 12.68 1.36 3.29
C PRO A 88 11.83 2.04 2.20
N PHE A 89 10.53 1.72 2.13
CA PHE A 89 9.57 2.35 1.22
C PHE A 89 8.80 3.51 1.86
N ALA A 90 8.90 3.71 3.18
CA ALA A 90 8.11 4.73 3.89
C ALA A 90 8.62 6.16 3.66
N THR A 91 9.89 6.33 3.31
CA THR A 91 10.52 7.64 3.10
C THR A 91 10.35 8.18 1.69
N LEU A 92 9.84 7.38 0.74
CA LEU A 92 9.70 7.77 -0.65
C LEU A 92 8.36 8.44 -0.91
N SER A 93 8.41 9.58 -1.61
CA SER A 93 7.22 10.23 -2.17
C SER A 93 6.63 9.44 -3.34
N SER A 94 5.37 9.69 -3.68
CA SER A 94 4.70 9.08 -4.84
C SER A 94 5.47 9.30 -6.16
N GLY A 95 6.07 10.48 -6.35
CA GLY A 95 6.88 10.79 -7.53
C GLY A 95 8.20 9.99 -7.60
N GLU A 96 8.83 9.75 -6.45
CA GLU A 96 10.04 8.94 -6.36
C GLU A 96 9.73 7.46 -6.59
N LEU A 97 8.59 6.96 -6.13
CA LEU A 97 8.14 5.59 -6.44
C LEU A 97 7.88 5.39 -7.93
N VAL A 98 7.31 6.39 -8.62
CA VAL A 98 7.13 6.35 -10.08
C VAL A 98 8.48 6.35 -10.80
N THR A 99 9.43 7.16 -10.35
CA THR A 99 10.79 7.20 -10.92
C THR A 99 11.52 5.88 -10.71
N LEU A 100 11.47 5.32 -9.50
CA LEU A 100 12.02 4.02 -9.15
C LEU A 100 11.47 2.93 -10.07
N ARG A 101 10.15 2.87 -10.20
CA ARG A 101 9.45 1.91 -11.05
C ARG A 101 9.89 1.99 -12.51
N ARG A 102 10.04 3.20 -13.05
CA ARG A 102 10.52 3.42 -14.42
C ARG A 102 11.99 3.02 -14.59
N SER A 103 12.83 3.29 -13.60
CA SER A 103 14.25 2.93 -13.64
C SER A 103 14.48 1.41 -13.63
N LEU A 104 13.64 0.68 -12.87
CA LEU A 104 13.64 -0.78 -12.82
C LEU A 104 12.87 -1.42 -13.99
N ASP A 105 12.09 -0.62 -14.73
CA ASP A 105 11.18 -1.03 -15.80
C ASP A 105 10.30 -2.22 -15.36
N VAL A 106 9.58 -2.00 -14.26
CA VAL A 106 8.62 -2.94 -13.66
C VAL A 106 7.24 -2.30 -13.45
N PRO A 107 6.15 -3.07 -13.31
CA PRO A 107 4.84 -2.56 -12.88
C PRO A 107 4.80 -2.18 -11.39
N SER A 108 3.82 -1.35 -11.00
CA SER A 108 3.65 -0.93 -9.59
C SER A 108 3.37 -2.10 -8.66
N GLY A 109 2.71 -3.15 -9.15
CA GLY A 109 2.43 -4.37 -8.38
C GLY A 109 3.70 -5.09 -7.91
N VAL A 110 4.80 -4.99 -8.66
CA VAL A 110 6.08 -5.60 -8.27
C VAL A 110 6.63 -4.88 -7.03
N ILE A 111 6.69 -3.55 -7.06
CA ILE A 111 7.13 -2.72 -5.92
C ILE A 111 6.23 -2.96 -4.70
N GLN A 112 4.92 -3.07 -4.92
CA GLN A 112 3.96 -3.37 -3.86
C GLN A 112 4.22 -4.75 -3.22
N GLY A 113 4.57 -5.77 -4.00
CA GLY A 113 4.92 -7.09 -3.48
C GLY A 113 6.14 -7.09 -2.56
N PHE A 114 7.14 -6.25 -2.84
CA PHE A 114 8.28 -6.04 -1.95
C PHE A 114 7.88 -5.27 -0.69
N ARG A 115 7.09 -4.19 -0.83
CA ARG A 115 6.58 -3.40 0.31
C ARG A 115 5.72 -4.23 1.27
N SER A 116 4.93 -5.16 0.74
CA SER A 116 4.10 -6.08 1.53
C SER A 116 4.87 -7.29 2.09
N ARG A 117 6.18 -7.40 1.83
CA ARG A 117 7.02 -8.57 2.20
C ARG A 117 6.43 -9.90 1.73
N SER A 118 5.71 -9.86 0.61
CA SER A 118 5.05 -11.03 0.03
C SER A 118 5.98 -11.82 -0.88
N VAL A 119 7.19 -11.32 -1.16
CA VAL A 119 8.17 -11.94 -2.05
C VAL A 119 9.22 -12.67 -1.25
N ASP A 120 9.56 -13.90 -1.65
CA ASP A 120 10.70 -14.61 -1.13
C ASP A 120 12.01 -13.99 -1.66
N PHE A 121 12.79 -13.37 -0.79
CA PHE A 121 14.03 -12.68 -1.16
C PHE A 121 15.07 -13.65 -1.75
N ALA A 122 15.08 -14.93 -1.36
CA ALA A 122 16.01 -15.93 -1.88
C ALA A 122 15.76 -16.23 -3.38
N SER A 123 14.57 -15.93 -3.87
CA SER A 123 14.18 -16.08 -5.27
C SER A 123 14.51 -14.85 -6.14
N VAL A 124 15.00 -13.77 -5.55
CA VAL A 124 15.29 -12.51 -6.24
C VAL A 124 16.78 -12.45 -6.60
N PRO A 125 17.14 -12.18 -7.87
CA PRO A 125 18.54 -12.02 -8.26
C PRO A 125 19.21 -10.85 -7.53
N VAL A 126 20.47 -11.06 -7.13
CA VAL A 126 21.27 -10.07 -6.38
C VAL A 126 21.37 -8.73 -7.13
N GLY A 127 21.56 -8.77 -8.45
CA GLY A 127 21.59 -7.55 -9.27
C GLY A 127 20.29 -6.72 -9.18
N PHE A 128 19.13 -7.39 -9.18
CA PHE A 128 17.85 -6.71 -9.01
C PHE A 128 17.68 -6.14 -7.60
N LEU A 129 18.08 -6.89 -6.57
CA LEU A 129 18.08 -6.41 -5.18
C LEU A 129 18.99 -5.18 -5.01
N ALA A 130 20.16 -5.17 -5.64
CA ALA A 130 21.08 -4.04 -5.62
C ALA A 130 20.50 -2.80 -6.30
N ASP A 131 19.86 -2.96 -7.46
CA ASP A 131 19.20 -1.87 -8.17
C ASP A 131 18.01 -1.31 -7.36
N LEU A 132 17.22 -2.19 -6.74
CA LEU A 132 16.13 -1.80 -5.86
C LEU A 132 16.64 -1.06 -4.63
N ALA A 133 17.65 -1.59 -3.93
CA ALA A 133 18.25 -0.96 -2.76
C ALA A 133 18.84 0.42 -3.10
N ARG A 134 19.54 0.54 -4.24
CA ARG A 134 20.07 1.82 -4.73
C ARG A 134 18.96 2.84 -4.97
N GLY A 135 17.85 2.40 -5.57
CA GLY A 135 16.68 3.23 -5.81
C GLY A 135 15.94 3.66 -4.54
N LEU A 136 15.92 2.80 -3.52
CA LEU A 136 15.40 3.08 -2.18
C LEU A 136 16.39 3.87 -1.30
N ARG A 137 17.62 4.12 -1.78
CA ARG A 137 18.73 4.74 -1.01
C ARG A 137 19.02 4.00 0.30
N THR A 138 18.89 2.68 0.30
CA THR A 138 19.13 1.78 1.43
C THR A 138 20.22 0.76 1.07
N GLY A 139 20.75 0.06 2.07
CA GLY A 139 21.66 -1.07 1.86
C GLY A 139 20.91 -2.34 1.44
N VAL A 140 21.58 -3.22 0.68
CA VAL A 140 21.02 -4.54 0.33
C VAL A 140 20.77 -5.39 1.58
N ASP A 141 21.64 -5.29 2.60
CA ASP A 141 21.45 -5.99 3.89
C ASP A 141 20.21 -5.50 4.64
N GLU A 142 19.96 -4.19 4.65
CA GLU A 142 18.79 -3.58 5.32
C GLU A 142 17.49 -3.97 4.60
N LEU A 143 17.50 -3.92 3.27
CA LEU A 143 16.39 -4.41 2.44
C LEU A 143 16.14 -5.91 2.65
N SER A 144 17.20 -6.71 2.76
CA SER A 144 17.10 -8.16 2.98
C SER A 144 16.54 -8.46 4.37
N ALA A 145 17.00 -7.75 5.40
CA ALA A 145 16.44 -7.83 6.76
C ALA A 145 14.96 -7.43 6.79
N PHE A 146 14.58 -6.41 6.01
CA PHE A 146 13.17 -6.01 5.89
C PHE A 146 12.32 -7.10 5.24
N LEU A 147 12.78 -7.70 4.14
CA LEU A 147 12.06 -8.75 3.41
C LEU A 147 12.06 -10.10 4.14
N ALA A 148 13.04 -10.36 4.99
CA ALA A 148 13.09 -11.55 5.84
C ALA A 148 11.96 -11.57 6.90
N GLY A 149 11.42 -10.40 7.25
CA GLY A 149 10.28 -10.29 8.16
C GLY A 149 9.00 -11.00 7.65
N PRO A 150 8.00 -11.18 8.52
CA PRO A 150 6.73 -11.80 8.15
C PRO A 150 5.99 -10.96 7.09
N PRO A 151 5.23 -11.57 6.17
CA PRO A 151 4.42 -10.85 5.19
C PRO A 151 3.49 -9.85 5.88
N ARG A 152 3.48 -8.62 5.38
CA ARG A 152 2.48 -7.62 5.76
C ARG A 152 1.24 -7.90 4.92
N LEU A 153 0.48 -8.92 5.30
CA LEU A 153 -0.79 -9.24 4.64
C LEU A 153 -1.72 -8.04 4.77
N THR A 154 -2.18 -7.49 3.64
CA THR A 154 -3.46 -6.78 3.62
C THR A 154 -4.54 -7.85 3.78
N PRO A 155 -5.38 -7.81 4.83
CA PRO A 155 -6.45 -8.78 5.00
C PRO A 155 -7.46 -8.59 3.86
N GLY A 156 -7.41 -9.45 2.84
CA GLY A 156 -8.27 -9.32 1.66
C GLY A 156 -7.92 -10.22 0.48
N LEU A 157 -6.69 -10.74 0.38
CA LEU A 157 -6.34 -11.75 -0.64
C LEU A 157 -6.33 -13.16 -0.06
N SER A 158 -7.52 -13.67 0.30
CA SER A 158 -7.70 -15.12 0.47
C SER A 158 -7.74 -15.78 -0.90
N TYR A 159 -6.58 -16.26 -1.36
CA TYR A 159 -6.53 -17.23 -2.44
C TYR A 159 -6.86 -18.60 -1.84
N LYS A 160 -7.97 -19.21 -2.28
CA LYS A 160 -8.33 -20.59 -1.97
C LYS A 160 -7.23 -21.50 -2.51
N SER A 161 -6.32 -21.93 -1.64
CA SER A 161 -5.47 -23.11 -1.86
C SER A 161 -5.56 -23.97 -0.63
N ASP A 162 -5.90 -25.23 -0.87
CA ASP A 162 -6.31 -26.24 0.10
C ASP A 162 -5.07 -26.97 0.64
N ASP A 163 -4.13 -26.23 1.21
CA ASP A 163 -2.93 -26.81 1.83
C ASP A 163 -2.76 -26.26 3.25
N ALA A 164 -2.38 -27.17 4.17
CA ALA A 164 -2.46 -26.99 5.61
C ALA A 164 -1.72 -25.74 6.13
N PRO A 165 -2.16 -25.12 7.25
CA PRO A 165 -1.54 -23.92 7.80
C PRO A 165 -0.20 -24.26 8.46
N GLY A 166 0.85 -24.35 7.67
CA GLY A 166 2.23 -24.20 8.14
C GLY A 166 2.46 -22.75 8.51
N ALA A 167 3.20 -22.50 9.59
CA ALA A 167 3.47 -21.19 10.18
C ALA A 167 4.34 -20.24 9.32
N ASP A 168 4.35 -20.43 8.00
CA ASP A 168 5.08 -19.62 7.02
C ASP A 168 4.06 -18.96 6.09
N GLY A 169 3.69 -17.72 6.42
CA GLY A 169 2.82 -16.89 5.59
C GLY A 169 3.33 -16.85 4.16
N ASN A 170 2.54 -17.42 3.27
CA ASN A 170 2.79 -17.77 1.86
C ASN A 170 3.51 -16.65 1.06
N LYS A 171 4.85 -16.61 1.09
CA LYS A 171 5.66 -15.74 0.22
C LYS A 171 5.69 -16.32 -1.20
N VAL A 172 5.48 -15.49 -2.20
CA VAL A 172 5.57 -15.87 -3.61
C VAL A 172 7.01 -15.71 -4.12
N THR A 173 7.40 -16.55 -5.07
CA THR A 173 8.70 -16.37 -5.74
C THR A 173 8.68 -15.10 -6.60
N PHE A 174 9.85 -14.51 -6.85
CA PHE A 174 9.97 -13.33 -7.70
C PHE A 174 9.43 -13.59 -9.10
N LYS A 175 9.66 -14.78 -9.66
CA LYS A 175 9.06 -15.20 -10.94
C LYS A 175 7.53 -15.18 -10.89
N ALA A 176 6.92 -15.75 -9.85
CA ALA A 176 5.47 -15.79 -9.69
C ALA A 176 4.89 -14.37 -9.50
N LEU A 177 5.57 -13.49 -8.77
CA LEU A 177 5.19 -12.09 -8.65
C LEU A 177 5.18 -11.37 -10.01
N LEU A 178 6.23 -11.57 -10.82
CA LEU A 178 6.31 -10.98 -12.15
C LEU A 178 5.20 -11.49 -13.08
N GLU A 179 4.82 -12.77 -12.95
CA GLU A 179 3.67 -13.35 -13.67
C GLU A 179 2.34 -12.73 -13.25
N GLN A 180 2.10 -12.59 -11.95
CA GLN A 180 0.91 -11.95 -11.40
C GLN A 180 0.79 -10.48 -11.84
N CYS A 181 1.93 -9.79 -11.90
CA CYS A 181 2.01 -8.41 -12.39
C CYS A 181 1.95 -8.29 -13.92
N ARG A 182 1.75 -9.40 -14.65
CA ARG A 182 1.69 -9.46 -16.12
C ARG A 182 2.93 -8.86 -16.80
N VAL A 183 4.11 -9.07 -16.22
CA VAL A 183 5.38 -8.63 -16.84
C VAL A 183 5.65 -9.47 -18.09
N PRO A 184 5.97 -8.84 -19.25
CA PRO A 184 6.29 -9.57 -20.48
C PRO A 184 7.40 -10.59 -20.29
N GLU A 185 7.33 -11.74 -20.96
CA GLU A 185 8.27 -12.85 -20.76
C GLU A 185 9.73 -12.46 -20.99
N ASP A 186 10.01 -11.68 -22.04
CA ASP A 186 11.36 -11.21 -22.34
C ASP A 186 11.93 -10.35 -21.21
N ARG A 187 11.08 -9.50 -20.62
CA ARG A 187 11.46 -8.68 -19.48
C ARG A 187 11.64 -9.51 -18.21
N ARG A 188 10.79 -10.53 -17.98
CA ARG A 188 10.96 -11.47 -16.87
C ARG A 188 12.31 -12.19 -16.94
N LYS A 189 12.70 -12.67 -18.14
CA LYS A 189 14.01 -13.30 -18.36
C LYS A 189 15.16 -12.34 -18.04
N GLN A 190 15.06 -11.08 -18.48
CA GLN A 190 16.07 -10.06 -18.16
C GLN A 190 16.18 -9.78 -16.65
N LEU A 191 15.04 -9.70 -15.96
CA LEU A 191 14.98 -9.44 -14.52
C LEU A 191 15.41 -10.64 -13.67
N LEU A 192 15.25 -11.86 -14.19
CA LEU A 192 15.66 -13.12 -13.55
C LEU A 192 17.12 -13.50 -13.84
N ASN A 193 17.74 -12.88 -14.85
CA ASN A 193 19.14 -13.14 -15.17
C ASN A 193 20.05 -12.55 -14.08
N PRO A 194 20.96 -13.36 -13.51
CA PRO A 194 21.99 -12.84 -12.63
C PRO A 194 22.86 -11.87 -13.43
N ARG A 195 22.92 -10.63 -12.99
CA ARG A 195 23.90 -9.65 -13.44
C ARG A 195 24.98 -9.60 -12.36
N ASP A 196 26.16 -10.12 -12.71
CA ASP A 196 27.40 -9.97 -11.94
C ASP A 196 27.82 -8.49 -11.87
#